data_AF-A0A7X4AKL3-F1
#
_entry.id   AF-A0A7X4AKL3-F1
#
_cell.length_a   1.000
_cell.length_b   1.000
_cell.length_c   1.000
_cell.angle_alpha   90.00
_cell.angle_beta   90.00
_cell.angle_gamma   90.00
#
_symmetry.space_group_name_H-M   'P 1'
#
loop_
_entity.id
_entity.type
_entity.pdbx_description
1 polymer ?
#
loop_
_entity_poly.entity_id
_entity_poly.type
_entity_poly.pdbx_seq_one_letter_code
_entity_poly.pdbx_strand_id
1 'polypeptide(L)'
;MVQISEEAPAPVTPPIDPIRNFLVPPGPVTMKSLLEAGVHFGHQKRRWNPKMKQYIFAHRNGIHIIDLQKTLRMLDRATQFMSDMVAEGHKVLMVGTKKQAQDTIIQEANRSDSFYITNRWLGGTLTNFKTIQSRIDYLVQLETDKAKGEFTRLTKRESLGMENTINKLNRNLFGIKEMTDMPGVLFVVDIGKEHIAIAEARKVGVPIVAL
;
A
#
# COMPACT_ATOMS: atom_id res chain seq x y z
N MET A 1 28.06 51.42 -18.10
CA MET A 1 26.93 50.51 -18.40
C MET A 1 27.52 49.11 -18.47
N VAL A 2 27.55 48.39 -17.35
CA VAL A 2 28.06 47.01 -17.27
C VAL A 2 26.90 46.18 -16.75
N GLN A 3 26.33 45.34 -17.60
CA GLN A 3 25.25 44.43 -17.21
C GLN A 3 25.86 43.27 -16.42
N ILE A 4 25.40 43.10 -15.19
CA ILE A 4 25.66 41.91 -14.37
C ILE A 4 24.54 40.94 -14.70
N SER A 5 24.88 39.84 -15.38
CA SER A 5 23.98 38.72 -15.61
C SER A 5 23.82 37.92 -14.31
N GLU A 6 22.59 37.90 -13.78
CA GLU A 6 22.18 37.15 -12.59
C GLU A 6 22.01 35.67 -12.99
N GLU A 7 22.93 34.82 -12.56
CA GLU A 7 22.90 33.38 -12.80
C GLU A 7 22.00 32.71 -11.75
N ALA A 8 20.92 32.08 -12.20
CA ALA A 8 19.95 31.43 -11.32
C ALA A 8 20.60 30.28 -10.52
N PRO A 9 20.27 30.09 -9.24
CA PRO A 9 20.83 29.01 -8.44
C PRO A 9 20.39 27.66 -8.98
N ALA A 10 21.35 26.76 -9.19
CA ALA A 10 21.11 25.39 -9.64
C ALA A 10 20.12 24.66 -8.72
N PRO A 11 19.23 23.81 -9.26
CA PRO A 11 18.26 23.08 -8.45
C PRO A 11 18.99 22.18 -7.45
N VAL A 12 18.71 22.39 -6.16
CA VAL A 12 19.21 21.56 -5.08
C VAL A 12 18.60 20.17 -5.24
N THR A 13 19.34 19.24 -5.83
CA THR A 13 18.95 17.83 -5.87
C THR A 13 18.81 17.32 -4.43
N PRO A 14 17.66 16.75 -4.05
CA PRO A 14 17.47 16.24 -2.70
C PRO A 14 18.52 15.15 -2.39
N PRO A 15 18.99 15.05 -1.13
CA PRO A 15 20.01 14.10 -0.75
C PRO A 15 19.59 12.68 -1.13
N ILE A 16 20.48 11.98 -1.83
CA ILE A 16 20.25 10.63 -2.32
C ILE A 16 20.35 9.68 -1.12
N ASP A 17 19.22 9.13 -0.69
CA ASP A 17 19.18 8.10 0.36
C ASP A 17 20.03 6.89 -0.04
N PRO A 18 21.02 6.46 0.76
CA PRO A 18 21.94 5.37 0.41
C PRO A 18 21.25 3.98 0.33
N ILE A 19 19.97 3.87 0.71
CA ILE A 19 19.17 2.63 0.62
C ILE A 19 18.50 2.47 -0.76
N ARG A 20 18.46 3.52 -1.60
CA ARG A 20 17.76 3.52 -2.90
C ARG A 20 18.22 2.44 -3.89
N ASN A 21 19.43 1.92 -3.75
CA ASN A 21 20.04 1.06 -4.78
C ASN A 21 19.69 -0.43 -4.70
N PHE A 22 18.93 -0.89 -3.69
CA PHE A 22 18.77 -2.35 -3.49
C PHE A 22 17.44 -2.96 -3.93
N LEU A 23 16.43 -2.17 -4.31
CA LEU A 23 15.07 -2.74 -4.51
C LEU A 23 14.48 -2.56 -5.92
N VAL A 24 15.01 -1.67 -6.75
CA VAL A 24 14.53 -1.50 -8.13
C VAL A 24 15.73 -1.36 -9.07
N PRO A 25 16.10 -2.38 -9.86
CA PRO A 25 17.09 -2.17 -10.91
C PRO A 25 16.56 -1.10 -11.88
N PRO A 26 17.40 -0.15 -12.33
CA PRO A 26 17.01 0.94 -13.24
C PRO A 26 16.85 0.43 -14.67
N GLY A 27 16.01 -0.59 -14.87
CA GLY A 27 15.76 -1.26 -16.14
C GLY A 27 14.52 -2.15 -16.08
N PRO A 28 14.06 -2.68 -17.23
CA PRO A 28 12.91 -3.57 -17.28
C PRO A 28 13.13 -4.77 -16.38
N VAL A 29 12.08 -5.18 -15.65
CA VAL A 29 12.14 -6.36 -14.78
C VAL A 29 12.46 -7.58 -15.66
N THR A 30 13.60 -8.22 -15.39
CA THR A 30 14.04 -9.39 -16.16
C THR A 30 13.75 -10.68 -15.41
N MET A 31 13.75 -11.80 -16.12
CA MET A 31 13.68 -13.11 -15.46
C MET A 31 14.82 -13.31 -14.46
N LYS A 32 16.02 -12.81 -14.79
CA LYS A 32 17.19 -12.87 -13.93
C LYS A 32 16.97 -12.13 -12.61
N SER A 33 16.44 -10.90 -12.66
CA SER A 33 16.16 -10.14 -11.43
C SER A 33 15.08 -10.80 -10.56
N LEU A 34 14.04 -11.39 -11.16
CA LEU A 34 13.03 -12.16 -10.41
C LEU A 34 13.58 -13.42 -9.76
N LEU A 35 14.55 -14.07 -10.43
CA LEU A 35 15.23 -15.25 -9.91
C LEU A 35 16.13 -14.88 -8.72
N GLU A 36 16.93 -13.81 -8.86
CA GLU A 36 17.81 -13.28 -7.81
C GLU A 36 17.02 -12.80 -6.59
N ALA A 37 15.86 -12.16 -6.80
CA ALA A 37 14.95 -11.75 -5.74
C ALA A 37 14.18 -12.92 -5.08
N GLY A 38 14.31 -14.15 -5.60
CA GLY A 38 13.68 -15.33 -5.01
C GLY A 38 12.15 -15.41 -5.19
N VAL A 39 11.56 -14.68 -6.14
CA VAL A 39 10.10 -14.60 -6.35
C VAL A 39 9.50 -15.94 -6.82
N HIS A 40 10.32 -16.82 -7.37
CA HIS A 40 9.90 -18.13 -7.87
C HIS A 40 9.54 -19.12 -6.75
N PHE A 41 9.90 -18.85 -5.50
CA PHE A 41 9.58 -19.75 -4.39
C PHE A 41 8.13 -19.57 -3.94
N GLY A 42 7.34 -20.63 -4.10
CA GLY A 42 5.97 -20.72 -3.61
C GLY A 42 5.87 -21.35 -2.21
N HIS A 43 4.67 -21.83 -1.89
CA HIS A 43 4.40 -22.51 -0.62
C HIS A 43 4.65 -24.03 -0.69
N GLN A 44 4.62 -24.68 0.46
CA GLN A 44 4.66 -26.14 0.58
C GLN A 44 3.46 -26.81 -0.10
N LYS A 45 3.67 -28.03 -0.63
CA LYS A 45 2.64 -28.83 -1.33
C LYS A 45 1.32 -29.02 -0.56
N ARG A 46 1.31 -28.93 0.78
CA ARG A 46 0.07 -29.06 1.58
C ARG A 46 -0.79 -27.81 1.62
N ARG A 47 -0.24 -26.64 1.31
CA ARG A 47 -0.92 -25.33 1.43
C ARG A 47 -1.32 -24.73 0.09
N TRP A 48 -1.09 -25.44 -1.01
CA TRP A 48 -1.38 -24.92 -2.35
C TRP A 48 -2.87 -24.99 -2.70
N ASN A 49 -3.31 -24.09 -3.59
CA ASN A 49 -4.65 -24.12 -4.16
C ASN A 49 -4.61 -24.77 -5.55
N PRO A 50 -5.41 -25.82 -5.83
CA PRO A 50 -5.45 -26.48 -7.13
C PRO A 50 -5.67 -25.56 -8.34
N LYS A 51 -6.39 -24.44 -8.16
CA LYS A 51 -6.62 -23.44 -9.22
C LYS A 51 -5.33 -22.73 -9.68
N MET A 52 -4.27 -22.78 -8.86
CA MET A 52 -2.96 -22.23 -9.17
C MET A 52 -2.08 -23.17 -10.00
N LYS A 53 -2.54 -24.39 -10.33
CA LYS A 53 -1.77 -25.38 -11.11
C LYS A 53 -1.16 -24.79 -12.38
N GLN A 54 -1.90 -23.92 -13.07
CA GLN A 54 -1.42 -23.29 -14.31
C GLN A 54 -0.26 -22.31 -14.10
N TYR A 55 -0.04 -21.77 -12.89
CA TYR A 55 1.05 -20.84 -12.59
C TYR A 55 2.26 -21.53 -11.94
N ILE A 56 2.13 -22.82 -11.59
CA ILE A 56 3.18 -23.62 -10.97
C ILE A 56 3.95 -24.34 -12.08
N PHE A 57 5.27 -24.12 -12.12
CA PHE A 57 6.17 -24.77 -13.05
C PHE A 57 6.51 -26.21 -12.60
N ALA A 58 6.98 -26.34 -11.35
CA ALA A 58 7.43 -27.61 -10.80
C ALA A 58 7.31 -27.63 -9.27
N HIS A 59 7.69 -28.75 -8.65
CA HIS A 59 7.93 -28.81 -7.21
C HIS A 59 9.28 -29.47 -6.95
N ARG A 60 10.05 -28.93 -6.00
CA ARG A 60 11.34 -29.48 -5.56
C ARG A 60 11.40 -29.40 -4.04
N ASN A 61 11.87 -30.45 -3.38
CA ASN A 61 11.99 -30.51 -1.92
C ASN A 61 10.69 -30.14 -1.18
N GLY A 62 9.53 -30.50 -1.73
CA GLY A 62 8.22 -30.21 -1.15
C GLY A 62 7.70 -28.77 -1.32
N ILE A 63 8.45 -27.89 -2.01
CA ILE A 63 8.08 -26.49 -2.28
C ILE A 63 7.66 -26.34 -3.75
N HIS A 64 6.60 -25.60 -4.03
CA HIS A 64 6.20 -25.26 -5.39
C HIS A 64 7.06 -24.14 -5.96
N ILE A 65 7.43 -24.28 -7.23
CA ILE A 65 8.17 -23.29 -8.00
C ILE A 65 7.20 -22.63 -8.97
N ILE A 66 7.10 -21.30 -8.90
CA ILE A 66 6.23 -20.49 -9.75
C ILE A 66 6.91 -20.26 -11.11
N ASP A 67 6.13 -20.30 -12.18
CA ASP A 67 6.60 -20.06 -13.55
C ASP A 67 6.89 -18.57 -13.79
N LEU A 68 8.18 -18.20 -13.82
CA LEU A 68 8.62 -16.82 -14.04
C LEU A 68 8.28 -16.26 -15.42
N GLN A 69 8.12 -17.08 -16.46
CA GLN A 69 7.69 -16.59 -17.78
C GLN A 69 6.23 -16.12 -17.74
N LYS A 70 5.40 -16.80 -16.95
CA LYS A 70 4.02 -16.36 -16.71
C LYS A 70 4.01 -15.14 -15.81
N THR A 71 4.85 -15.11 -14.76
CA THR A 71 4.99 -13.95 -13.88
C THR A 71 5.34 -12.69 -14.65
N LEU A 72 6.32 -12.72 -15.55
CA LEU A 72 6.69 -11.55 -16.37
C LEU A 72 5.51 -11.02 -17.19
N ARG A 73 4.81 -11.90 -17.91
CA ARG A 73 3.64 -11.50 -18.71
C ARG A 73 2.50 -10.93 -17.86
N MET A 74 2.27 -11.49 -16.68
CA MET A 74 1.24 -10.98 -15.76
C MET A 74 1.66 -9.67 -15.12
N LEU A 75 2.96 -9.50 -14.83
CA LEU A 75 3.52 -8.26 -14.31
C LEU A 75 3.35 -7.14 -15.34
N ASP A 76 3.73 -7.35 -16.59
CA ASP A 76 3.56 -6.36 -17.66
C ASP A 76 2.09 -5.93 -17.81
N ARG A 77 1.16 -6.89 -17.79
CA ARG A 77 -0.28 -6.62 -17.83
C ARG A 77 -0.75 -5.83 -16.61
N ALA A 78 -0.28 -6.18 -15.42
CA ALA A 78 -0.65 -5.50 -14.18
C ALA A 78 -0.08 -4.07 -14.16
N THR A 79 1.16 -3.87 -14.59
CA THR A 79 1.78 -2.55 -14.72
C THR A 79 1.01 -1.69 -15.70
N GLN A 80 0.68 -2.20 -16.89
CA GLN A 80 -0.12 -1.45 -17.85
C GLN A 80 -1.49 -1.05 -17.28
N PHE A 81 -2.20 -2.01 -16.68
CA PHE A 81 -3.49 -1.75 -16.05
C PHE A 81 -3.41 -0.68 -14.95
N MET A 82 -2.41 -0.77 -14.07
CA MET A 82 -2.20 0.23 -13.01
C MET A 82 -1.86 1.61 -13.59
N SER A 83 -1.05 1.66 -14.64
CA SER A 83 -0.72 2.91 -15.35
C SER A 83 -1.95 3.54 -15.97
N ASP A 84 -2.82 2.76 -16.61
CA ASP A 84 -4.06 3.24 -17.22
C ASP A 84 -5.01 3.80 -16.15
N MET A 85 -5.23 3.07 -15.05
CA MET A 85 -6.08 3.52 -13.94
C MET A 85 -5.59 4.85 -13.34
N VAL A 86 -4.28 4.98 -13.12
CA VAL A 86 -3.69 6.22 -12.58
C VAL A 86 -3.77 7.36 -13.61
N ALA A 87 -3.59 7.08 -14.90
CA ALA A 87 -3.73 8.07 -15.98
C ALA A 87 -5.17 8.61 -16.09
N GLU A 88 -6.18 7.78 -15.79
CA GLU A 88 -7.59 8.18 -15.69
C GLU A 88 -7.90 8.98 -14.40
N GLY A 89 -6.93 9.15 -13.51
CA GLY A 89 -7.06 9.93 -12.27
C GLY A 89 -7.57 9.11 -11.08
N HIS A 90 -7.67 7.78 -11.20
CA HIS A 90 -8.10 6.93 -10.09
C HIS A 90 -7.03 6.83 -9.00
N LYS A 91 -7.46 6.90 -7.74
CA LYS A 91 -6.59 6.68 -6.58
C LYS A 91 -6.40 5.19 -6.31
N VAL A 92 -5.18 4.83 -5.95
CA VAL A 92 -4.78 3.46 -5.59
C VAL A 92 -4.82 3.29 -4.07
N LEU A 93 -5.40 2.20 -3.60
CA LEU A 93 -5.29 1.77 -2.20
C LEU A 93 -4.43 0.50 -2.10
N MET A 94 -3.27 0.61 -1.46
CA MET A 94 -2.36 -0.51 -1.19
C MET A 94 -2.69 -1.19 0.14
N VAL A 95 -2.83 -2.51 0.16
CA VAL A 95 -3.22 -3.27 1.34
C VAL A 95 -2.24 -4.39 1.59
N GLY A 96 -1.72 -4.48 2.81
CA GLY A 96 -0.93 -5.63 3.24
C GLY A 96 -0.63 -5.58 4.72
N THR A 97 -1.29 -6.43 5.50
CA THR A 97 -1.12 -6.50 6.96
C THR A 97 0.02 -7.43 7.40
N LYS A 98 0.68 -8.07 6.42
CA LYS A 98 1.80 -8.97 6.67
C LYS A 98 3.03 -8.16 7.08
N LYS A 99 3.66 -8.50 8.21
CA LYS A 99 4.85 -7.81 8.74
C LYS A 99 5.94 -7.56 7.69
N GLN A 100 6.21 -8.54 6.83
CA GLN A 100 7.22 -8.41 5.76
C GLN A 100 6.86 -7.39 4.68
N ALA A 101 5.59 -7.01 4.56
CA ALA A 101 5.09 -6.08 3.55
C ALA A 101 4.77 -4.68 4.10
N GLN A 102 4.66 -4.51 5.42
CA GLN A 102 4.19 -3.26 6.03
C GLN A 102 5.09 -2.08 5.64
N ASP A 103 6.39 -2.17 5.91
CA ASP A 103 7.33 -1.08 5.68
C ASP A 103 7.44 -0.74 4.18
N THR A 104 7.49 -1.77 3.33
CA THR A 104 7.55 -1.59 1.87
C THR A 104 6.29 -0.92 1.34
N ILE A 105 5.10 -1.34 1.77
CA ILE A 105 3.84 -0.71 1.33
C ILE A 105 3.79 0.75 1.77
N ILE A 106 4.18 1.07 3.02
CA ILE A 106 4.19 2.46 3.51
C ILE A 106 5.13 3.32 2.64
N GLN A 107 6.34 2.84 2.40
CA GLN A 107 7.34 3.56 1.62
C GLN A 107 6.87 3.79 0.18
N GLU A 108 6.37 2.75 -0.48
CA GLU A 108 5.93 2.84 -1.88
C GLU A 108 4.64 3.64 -2.04
N ALA A 109 3.70 3.53 -1.09
CA ALA A 109 2.48 4.32 -1.10
C ALA A 109 2.79 5.82 -0.92
N ASN A 110 3.66 6.17 0.02
CA ASN A 110 4.11 7.56 0.20
C ASN A 110 4.89 8.09 -1.01
N ARG A 111 5.72 7.24 -1.64
CA ARG A 111 6.47 7.62 -2.85
C ARG A 111 5.57 7.87 -4.05
N SER A 112 4.42 7.20 -4.11
CA SER A 112 3.48 7.23 -5.24
C SER A 112 2.20 8.04 -4.97
N ASP A 113 2.12 8.75 -3.85
CA ASP A 113 0.90 9.46 -3.40
C ASP A 113 -0.35 8.56 -3.41
N SER A 114 -0.16 7.28 -3.05
CA SER A 114 -1.21 6.29 -2.94
C SER A 114 -1.63 6.11 -1.48
N PHE A 115 -2.88 5.69 -1.27
CA PHE A 115 -3.37 5.35 0.06
C PHE A 115 -2.89 3.96 0.47
N TYR A 116 -2.84 3.69 1.77
CA TYR A 116 -2.45 2.37 2.27
C TYR A 116 -3.12 1.92 3.56
N ILE A 117 -3.19 0.59 3.74
CA ILE A 117 -3.59 -0.07 4.98
C ILE A 117 -2.60 -1.19 5.28
N THR A 118 -1.81 -1.02 6.34
CA THR A 118 -0.75 -1.97 6.73
C THR A 118 -0.92 -2.58 8.11
N ASN A 119 -1.72 -2.00 9.00
CA ASN A 119 -1.93 -2.59 10.33
C ASN A 119 -3.07 -3.63 10.32
N ARG A 120 -4.30 -3.20 10.03
CA ARG A 120 -5.48 -4.07 10.01
C ARG A 120 -6.54 -3.52 9.07
N TRP A 121 -7.09 -4.39 8.21
CA TRP A 121 -8.32 -4.09 7.47
C TRP A 121 -9.53 -4.06 8.42
N LEU A 122 -10.26 -2.94 8.42
CA LEU A 122 -11.51 -2.82 9.15
C LEU A 122 -12.64 -3.31 8.25
N GLY A 123 -13.39 -4.33 8.69
CA GLY A 123 -14.55 -4.77 7.93
C GLY A 123 -15.53 -3.62 7.72
N GLY A 124 -15.95 -3.41 6.47
CA GLY A 124 -16.75 -2.26 6.07
C GLY A 124 -15.94 -1.11 5.47
N THR A 125 -14.61 -1.21 5.33
CA THR A 125 -13.77 -0.16 4.72
C THR A 125 -14.28 0.27 3.35
N LEU A 126 -14.71 -0.66 2.49
CA LEU A 126 -15.27 -0.31 1.17
C LEU A 126 -16.79 -0.39 1.16
N THR A 127 -17.36 -1.43 1.78
CA THR A 127 -18.81 -1.67 1.73
C THR A 127 -19.63 -0.72 2.60
N ASN A 128 -19.02 -0.08 3.60
CA ASN A 128 -19.62 0.95 4.45
C ASN A 128 -18.70 2.17 4.54
N PHE A 129 -18.25 2.67 3.39
CA PHE A 129 -17.28 3.75 3.29
C PHE A 129 -17.72 5.01 4.05
N LYS A 130 -19.01 5.38 4.02
CA LYS A 130 -19.55 6.54 4.76
C LYS A 130 -19.30 6.48 6.27
N THR A 131 -19.39 5.30 6.87
CA THR A 131 -19.09 5.14 8.31
C THR A 131 -17.60 5.23 8.58
N ILE A 132 -16.77 4.79 7.64
CA ILE A 132 -15.31 4.85 7.77
C ILE A 132 -14.84 6.29 7.62
N GLN A 133 -15.40 7.03 6.67
CA GLN A 133 -15.16 8.46 6.49
C GLN A 133 -15.52 9.25 7.76
N SER A 134 -16.70 9.02 8.33
CA SER A 134 -17.07 9.68 9.61
C SER A 134 -16.15 9.31 10.78
N ARG A 135 -15.48 8.14 10.76
CA ARG A 135 -14.42 7.80 11.73
C ARG A 135 -13.11 8.53 11.46
N ILE A 136 -12.78 8.78 10.20
CA ILE A 136 -11.63 9.59 9.79
C ILE A 136 -11.86 11.05 10.19
N ASP A 137 -13.03 11.61 9.91
CA ASP A 137 -13.40 12.98 10.31
C ASP A 137 -13.30 13.15 11.83
N TYR A 138 -13.77 12.16 12.59
CA TYR A 138 -13.64 12.15 14.04
C TYR A 138 -12.18 12.12 14.50
N LEU A 139 -11.30 11.37 13.83
CA LEU A 139 -9.86 11.39 14.11
C LEU A 139 -9.26 12.78 13.85
N VAL A 140 -9.56 13.38 12.69
CA VAL A 140 -9.08 14.72 12.32
C VAL A 140 -9.53 15.76 13.35
N GLN A 141 -10.79 15.68 13.80
CA GLN A 141 -11.33 16.55 14.85
C GLN A 141 -10.56 16.40 16.16
N LEU A 142 -10.35 15.16 16.64
CA LEU A 142 -9.61 14.90 17.88
C LEU A 142 -8.17 15.43 17.84
N GLU A 143 -7.48 15.29 16.71
CA GLU A 143 -6.13 15.82 16.53
C GLU A 143 -6.12 17.35 16.49
N THR A 144 -7.12 17.96 15.86
CA THR A 144 -7.29 19.41 15.82
C THR A 144 -7.53 19.97 17.22
N ASP A 145 -8.39 19.34 18.00
CA ASP A 145 -8.68 19.76 19.38
C ASP A 145 -7.46 19.57 20.28
N LYS A 146 -6.70 18.50 20.08
CA LYS A 146 -5.40 18.29 20.74
C LYS A 146 -4.41 19.41 20.39
N ALA A 147 -4.29 19.77 19.12
CA ALA A 147 -3.38 20.83 18.66
C ALA A 147 -3.78 22.22 19.17
N LYS A 148 -5.09 22.49 19.33
CA LYS A 148 -5.62 23.71 19.94
C LYS A 148 -5.42 23.78 21.46
N GLY A 149 -5.01 22.68 22.09
CA GLY A 149 -4.79 22.62 23.53
C GLY A 149 -6.05 22.40 24.37
N GLU A 150 -7.18 22.02 23.75
CA GLU A 150 -8.44 21.77 24.48
C GLU A 150 -8.30 20.69 25.56
N PHE A 151 -7.36 19.75 25.37
CA PHE A 151 -7.12 18.64 26.30
C PHE A 151 -6.55 19.12 27.65
N THR A 152 -5.95 20.32 27.69
CA THR A 152 -5.44 20.91 28.94
C THR A 152 -6.55 21.28 29.93
N ARG A 153 -7.79 21.45 29.44
CA ARG A 153 -8.97 21.76 30.24
C ARG A 153 -9.63 20.52 30.83
N LEU A 154 -9.21 19.33 30.40
CA LEU A 154 -9.74 18.05 30.82
C LEU A 154 -8.98 17.48 32.02
N THR A 155 -9.59 16.54 32.72
CA THR A 155 -8.87 15.78 33.73
C THR A 155 -7.80 14.89 33.07
N LYS A 156 -6.72 14.57 33.80
CA LYS A 156 -5.65 13.68 33.30
C LYS A 156 -6.19 12.35 32.74
N ARG A 157 -7.23 11.80 33.37
CA ARG A 157 -7.87 10.55 32.96
C ARG A 157 -8.59 10.69 31.62
N GLU A 158 -9.32 11.77 31.41
CA GLU A 158 -10.04 12.04 30.16
C GLU A 158 -9.07 12.35 29.02
N SER A 159 -8.07 13.20 29.27
CA SER A 159 -7.00 13.49 28.31
C SER A 159 -6.30 12.21 27.85
N LEU A 160 -5.92 11.32 28.78
CA LEU A 160 -5.31 10.04 28.44
C LEU A 160 -6.26 9.13 27.64
N GLY A 161 -7.55 9.15 27.96
CA GLY A 161 -8.57 8.42 27.20
C GLY A 161 -8.68 8.88 25.75
N MET A 162 -8.65 10.20 25.53
CA MET A 162 -8.66 10.79 24.19
C MET A 162 -7.37 10.48 23.42
N GLU A 163 -6.19 10.58 24.06
CA GLU A 163 -4.93 10.21 23.43
C GLU A 163 -4.87 8.75 23.02
N ASN A 164 -5.35 7.84 23.86
CA ASN A 164 -5.46 6.42 23.51
C ASN A 164 -6.39 6.20 22.31
N THR A 165 -7.47 6.98 22.22
CA THR A 165 -8.41 6.92 21.09
C THR A 165 -7.74 7.40 19.80
N ILE A 166 -7.03 8.54 19.84
CA ILE A 166 -6.24 9.05 18.71
C ILE A 166 -5.22 8.01 18.26
N ASN A 167 -4.41 7.47 19.18
CA ASN A 167 -3.38 6.48 18.88
C ASN A 167 -3.97 5.23 18.21
N LYS A 168 -5.13 4.75 18.71
CA LYS A 168 -5.81 3.57 18.14
C LYS A 168 -6.37 3.85 16.75
N LEU A 169 -6.95 5.02 16.52
CA LEU A 169 -7.49 5.41 15.22
C LEU A 169 -6.36 5.61 14.20
N ASN A 170 -5.33 6.39 14.54
CA ASN A 170 -4.15 6.60 13.70
C ASN A 170 -3.50 5.28 13.29
N ARG A 171 -3.33 4.35 14.22
CA ARG A 171 -2.74 3.05 13.91
C ARG A 171 -3.46 2.29 12.77
N ASN A 172 -4.76 2.50 12.58
CA ASN A 172 -5.54 1.78 11.57
C ASN A 172 -5.93 2.65 10.35
N LEU A 173 -6.14 3.94 10.55
CA LEU A 173 -6.73 4.85 9.56
C LEU A 173 -5.73 5.84 8.95
N PHE A 174 -4.51 5.94 9.48
CA PHE A 174 -3.54 6.95 9.04
C PHE A 174 -3.30 6.93 7.53
N GLY A 175 -3.08 5.75 6.93
CA GLY A 175 -2.80 5.64 5.50
C GLY A 175 -4.01 5.88 4.57
N ILE A 176 -5.21 6.07 5.13
CA ILE A 176 -6.43 6.44 4.38
C ILE A 176 -7.02 7.75 4.91
N LYS A 177 -6.27 8.52 5.70
CA LYS A 177 -6.79 9.72 6.38
C LYS A 177 -7.19 10.82 5.41
N GLU A 178 -6.44 10.97 4.32
CA GLU A 178 -6.72 11.97 3.27
C GLU A 178 -7.66 11.42 2.17
N MET A 179 -8.26 10.23 2.37
CA MET A 179 -9.10 9.58 1.38
C MET A 179 -10.54 10.12 1.46
N THR A 180 -10.92 10.99 0.51
CA THR A 180 -12.26 11.56 0.40
C THR A 180 -13.25 10.68 -0.34
N ASP A 181 -12.75 9.89 -1.30
CA ASP A 181 -13.56 9.09 -2.22
C ASP A 181 -13.09 7.63 -2.23
N MET A 182 -13.94 6.76 -2.78
CA MET A 182 -13.60 5.33 -2.90
C MET A 182 -12.39 5.15 -3.85
N PRO A 183 -11.42 4.27 -3.51
CA PRO A 183 -10.30 3.99 -4.40
C PRO A 183 -10.79 3.36 -5.70
N GLY A 184 -10.18 3.74 -6.82
CA GLY A 184 -10.52 3.14 -8.12
C GLY A 184 -9.84 1.80 -8.35
N VAL A 185 -8.78 1.47 -7.61
CA VAL A 185 -8.12 0.16 -7.67
C VAL A 185 -7.50 -0.22 -6.33
N LEU A 186 -7.55 -1.52 -6.03
CA LEU A 186 -6.94 -2.11 -4.85
C LEU A 186 -5.67 -2.89 -5.24
N PHE A 187 -4.54 -2.58 -4.62
CA PHE A 187 -3.33 -3.39 -4.71
C PHE A 187 -3.15 -4.19 -3.42
N VAL A 188 -3.20 -5.51 -3.47
CA VAL A 188 -3.25 -6.37 -2.28
C VAL A 188 -2.05 -7.30 -2.21
N VAL A 189 -1.40 -7.34 -1.04
CA VAL A 189 -0.34 -8.30 -0.73
C VAL A 189 -0.90 -9.39 0.19
N ASP A 190 -0.79 -10.64 -0.23
CA ASP A 190 -1.29 -11.84 0.45
C ASP A 190 -2.83 -11.91 0.51
N ILE A 191 -3.41 -12.46 -0.56
CA ILE A 191 -4.84 -12.74 -0.72
C ILE A 191 -5.41 -13.56 0.45
N GLY A 192 -4.62 -14.48 1.02
CA GLY A 192 -5.08 -15.34 2.11
C GLY A 192 -5.32 -14.55 3.39
N LYS A 193 -4.43 -13.61 3.72
CA LYS A 193 -4.63 -12.70 4.85
C LYS A 193 -5.72 -11.68 4.59
N GLU A 194 -5.73 -11.06 3.41
CA GLU A 194 -6.62 -9.94 3.08
C GLU A 194 -7.94 -10.36 2.41
N HIS A 195 -8.43 -11.57 2.71
CA HIS A 195 -9.65 -12.11 2.11
C HIS A 195 -10.89 -11.22 2.33
N ILE A 196 -10.97 -10.49 3.45
CA ILE A 196 -12.07 -9.54 3.72
C ILE A 196 -12.01 -8.35 2.75
N ALA A 197 -10.82 -7.77 2.56
CA ALA A 197 -10.62 -6.66 1.63
C ALA A 197 -11.01 -7.06 0.20
N ILE A 198 -10.62 -8.26 -0.22
CA ILE A 198 -10.96 -8.81 -1.54
C ILE A 198 -12.46 -9.06 -1.68
N ALA A 199 -13.11 -9.61 -0.65
CA ALA A 199 -14.54 -9.87 -0.67
C ALA A 199 -15.34 -8.57 -0.77
N GLU A 200 -14.93 -7.54 -0.03
CA GLU A 200 -15.53 -6.21 -0.09
C GLU A 200 -15.31 -5.56 -1.45
N ALA A 201 -14.07 -5.51 -1.95
CA ALA A 201 -13.74 -4.93 -3.25
C ALA A 201 -14.54 -5.57 -4.39
N ARG A 202 -14.68 -6.90 -4.39
CA ARG A 202 -15.53 -7.62 -5.36
C ARG A 202 -17.00 -7.24 -5.25
N LYS A 203 -17.49 -6.99 -4.04
CA LYS A 203 -18.90 -6.62 -3.81
C LYS A 203 -19.21 -5.21 -4.29
N VAL A 204 -18.26 -4.27 -4.13
CA VAL A 204 -18.42 -2.88 -4.57
C VAL A 204 -18.00 -2.65 -6.02
N GLY A 205 -17.31 -3.62 -6.66
CA GLY A 205 -16.87 -3.52 -8.05
C GLY A 205 -15.51 -2.87 -8.25
N VAL A 206 -14.72 -2.70 -7.18
CA VAL A 206 -13.36 -2.14 -7.28
C VAL A 206 -12.42 -3.23 -7.83
N PRO A 207 -11.69 -2.97 -8.93
CA PRO A 207 -10.72 -3.90 -9.49
C PRO A 207 -9.55 -4.16 -8.54
N ILE A 208 -8.99 -5.36 -8.61
CA ILE A 208 -7.98 -5.86 -7.66
C ILE A 208 -6.76 -6.35 -8.43
N VAL A 209 -5.59 -5.81 -8.09
CA VAL A 209 -4.28 -6.36 -8.44
C VAL A 209 -3.70 -6.99 -7.18
N ALA A 210 -3.24 -8.23 -7.24
CA ALA A 210 -2.83 -8.95 -6.04
C ALA A 210 -1.57 -9.80 -6.22
N LEU A 211 -0.83 -9.95 -5.11
CA LEU A 211 0.37 -10.77 -4.95
C LEU A 211 0.15 -11.90 -3.93
#